data_AF-A0A5C6EP64-F1
#
_entry.id   AF-A0A5C6EP64-F1
#
_cell.length_a   1.000
_cell.length_b   1.000
_cell.length_c   1.000
_cell.angle_alpha   90.00
_cell.angle_beta   90.00
_cell.angle_gamma   90.00
#
_symmetry.space_group_name_H-M   'P 1'
#
loop_
_entity.id
_entity.type
_entity.pdbx_description
1 polymer ?
#
loop_
_entity_poly.entity_id
_entity_poly.type
_entity_poly.pdbx_seq_one_letter_code
_entity_poly.pdbx_strand_id
1 'polypeptide(L)' 'MSTQPSIEKSGKQPPSVYTVMLLLSMLFMLIAVIAMWIELNRWAPDYYRTNTANPSVMVMPVQSIMVG' A
#
# COMPACT_ATOMS: atom_id res chain seq x y z
N MET A 1 -15.85 12.25 -51.90
CA MET A 1 -15.59 12.53 -50.47
C MET A 1 -16.40 11.55 -49.65
N SER A 2 -15.74 10.71 -48.85
CA SER A 2 -16.37 9.76 -47.93
C SER A 2 -16.57 10.46 -46.60
N THR A 3 -17.80 10.81 -46.28
CA THR A 3 -18.18 11.31 -44.95
C THR A 3 -18.54 10.12 -44.08
N GLN A 4 -17.58 9.22 -43.84
CA GLN A 4 -17.76 8.27 -42.74
C GLN A 4 -17.99 9.10 -41.49
N PRO A 5 -19.12 8.93 -40.78
CA PRO A 5 -19.27 9.51 -39.46
C PRO A 5 -18.11 8.95 -38.66
N SER A 6 -17.15 9.82 -38.34
CA SER A 6 -16.14 9.49 -37.34
C SER A 6 -16.97 9.15 -36.13
N ILE A 7 -17.00 7.87 -35.77
CA ILE A 7 -17.78 7.38 -34.65
C ILE A 7 -17.40 8.26 -33.47
N GLU A 8 -18.27 9.20 -33.14
CA GLU A 8 -18.23 9.96 -31.90
C GLU A 8 -18.51 8.95 -30.80
N LYS A 9 -17.48 8.17 -30.45
CA LYS A 9 -17.54 7.14 -29.40
C LYS A 9 -17.49 7.79 -28.02
N SER A 10 -17.99 9.02 -27.89
CA SER A 10 -18.32 9.66 -26.61
C SER A 10 -19.73 9.28 -26.18
N GLY A 11 -20.08 8.00 -26.33
CA GLY A 11 -21.30 7.42 -25.81
C GLY A 11 -20.99 6.75 -24.48
N LYS A 12 -21.82 6.97 -23.46
CA LYS A 12 -21.76 6.22 -22.19
C LYS A 12 -21.63 4.73 -22.52
N GLN A 13 -20.57 4.09 -22.04
CA GLN A 13 -20.35 2.67 -22.31
C GLN A 13 -21.48 1.85 -21.67
N PRO A 14 -21.82 0.68 -22.24
CA PRO A 14 -22.85 -0.16 -21.65
C PRO A 14 -22.45 -0.55 -20.22
N PRO A 15 -23.40 -0.67 -19.28
CA PRO A 15 -23.13 -0.97 -17.87
C PRO A 15 -22.20 -2.17 -17.65
N SER A 16 -22.28 -3.18 -18.53
CA SER A 16 -21.42 -4.37 -18.50
C SER A 16 -19.93 -4.04 -18.55
N VAL A 17 -19.51 -3.02 -19.29
CA VAL A 17 -18.10 -2.62 -19.40
C VAL A 17 -17.59 -2.06 -18.08
N TYR A 18 -18.38 -1.23 -17.40
CA TYR A 18 -18.03 -0.72 -16.08
C TYR A 18 -17.95 -1.85 -15.04
N THR A 19 -18.87 -2.81 -15.10
CA THR A 19 -18.83 -4.00 -14.22
C THR A 19 -17.56 -4.81 -14.44
N VAL A 20 -17.16 -5.04 -15.69
CA VAL A 20 -15.91 -5.76 -16.01
C VAL A 20 -14.69 -5.00 -15.53
N MET A 21 -14.63 -3.68 -15.78
CA MET A 21 -13.54 -2.83 -15.30
C MET A 21 -13.44 -2.85 -13.77
N LEU A 22 -14.58 -2.80 -13.08
CA LEU A 22 -14.64 -2.86 -11.62
C LEU A 22 -14.15 -4.20 -11.09
N LEU A 23 -14.61 -5.32 -11.66
CA LEU A 23 -14.16 -6.65 -11.26
C LEU A 23 -12.65 -6.86 -11.49
N LEU A 24 -12.14 -6.45 -12.64
CA LEU A 24 -10.70 -6.52 -12.93
C LEU A 24 -9.90 -5.65 -11.96
N SER A 25 -10.40 -4.46 -11.63
CA SER A 25 -9.73 -3.55 -10.68
C SER A 25 -9.73 -4.12 -9.26
N MET A 26 -10.84 -4.72 -8.81
CA MET A 26 -10.94 -5.38 -7.50
C MET A 26 -10.00 -6.58 -7.42
N LEU A 27 -9.94 -7.39 -8.48
CA LEU A 27 -9.04 -8.55 -8.54
C LEU A 27 -7.57 -8.11 -8.50
N PHE A 28 -7.21 -7.12 -9.31
CA PHE A 28 -5.85 -6.55 -9.31
C PHE A 28 -5.47 -6.01 -7.93
N MET A 29 -6.35 -5.23 -7.32
CA MET A 29 -6.14 -4.69 -5.97
C MET A 29 -5.95 -5.81 -4.93
N LEU A 30 -6.77 -6.87 -4.98
CA LEU A 30 -6.66 -7.99 -4.06
C LEU A 30 -5.29 -8.69 -4.16
N ILE A 31 -4.83 -8.96 -5.39
CA ILE A 31 -3.53 -9.58 -5.63
C ILE A 31 -2.41 -8.68 -5.10
N ALA A 32 -2.49 -7.36 -5.35
CA ALA A 32 -1.51 -6.41 -4.86
C ALA A 32 -1.42 -6.38 -3.32
N VAL A 33 -2.56 -6.42 -2.62
CA VAL A 33 -2.60 -6.45 -1.15
C VAL A 33 -1.99 -7.74 -0.61
N ILE A 34 -2.27 -8.89 -1.22
CA ILE A 34 -1.67 -10.18 -0.81
C ILE A 34 -0.15 -10.13 -0.99
N ALA A 35 0.33 -9.63 -2.13
CA ALA A 35 1.76 -9.48 -2.38
C ALA A 35 2.43 -8.57 -1.34
N MET A 36 1.84 -7.40 -1.06
CA MET A 36 2.33 -6.48 -0.03
C MET A 36 2.35 -7.13 1.35
N TRP A 37 1.33 -7.93 1.71
CA TRP A 37 1.27 -8.64 2.98
C TRP A 37 2.42 -9.65 3.11
N ILE A 38 2.72 -10.39 2.05
CA ILE A 38 3.86 -11.33 2.01
C ILE A 38 5.18 -10.56 2.18
N GLU A 39 5.33 -9.43 1.49
CA GLU A 39 6.54 -8.61 1.60
C GLU A 39 6.73 -8.00 2.99
N LEU A 40 5.66 -7.54 3.63
CA LEU A 40 5.71 -7.02 5.00
C LEU A 40 6.24 -8.08 5.97
N ASN A 41 5.69 -9.30 5.90
CA ASN A 41 6.14 -10.40 6.74
C ASN A 41 7.58 -10.84 6.45
N ARG A 42 8.05 -10.69 5.19
CA ARG A 42 9.43 -10.98 4.81
C ARG A 42 10.42 -9.99 5.42
N TRP A 43 10.12 -8.70 5.36
CA TRP A 43 11.08 -7.64 5.72
C TRP A 43 11.02 -7.22 7.19
N ALA A 44 9.87 -7.39 7.85
CA ALA A 44 9.71 -6.94 9.22
C ALA A 44 8.72 -7.82 10.00
N PRO A 45 9.10 -9.10 10.23
CA PRO A 45 8.27 -10.05 10.98
C PRO A 45 8.02 -9.62 12.43
N ASP A 46 8.89 -8.76 12.98
CA ASP A 46 8.88 -8.36 14.39
C ASP A 46 8.29 -6.96 14.63
N TYR A 47 7.59 -6.36 13.67
CA TYR A 47 6.95 -5.03 13.86
C TYR A 47 6.06 -4.95 15.11
N TYR A 48 5.45 -6.07 15.51
CA TYR A 48 4.55 -6.16 16.66
C TYR A 48 5.15 -6.97 17.83
N ARG A 49 6.38 -7.47 17.71
CA ARG A 49 7.04 -8.30 18.72
C ARG A 49 8.27 -7.59 19.26
N THR A 50 8.11 -6.94 20.41
CA THR A 50 9.19 -6.18 21.08
C THR A 50 10.08 -7.05 21.97
N ASN A 51 9.85 -8.36 22.05
CA ASN A 51 10.59 -9.26 22.95
C ASN A 51 12.10 -9.34 22.63
N THR A 52 12.47 -9.10 21.37
CA THR A 52 13.86 -9.07 20.90
C THR A 52 14.44 -7.66 20.87
N ALA A 53 13.62 -6.62 21.01
CA ALA A 53 14.04 -5.23 21.04
C ALA A 53 14.58 -4.89 22.44
N ASN A 54 15.76 -5.40 22.79
CA ASN A 54 16.48 -5.00 23.99
C ASN A 54 17.34 -3.78 23.64
N PRO A 55 16.97 -2.55 24.05
CA PRO A 55 17.79 -1.38 23.82
C PRO A 55 19.12 -1.56 24.57
N SER A 56 20.21 -1.79 23.84
CA SER A 56 21.54 -1.99 24.41
C SER A 56 22.17 -0.72 24.99
N VAL A 57 21.61 0.45 24.64
CA VAL A 57 22.07 1.75 25.11
C VAL A 57 20.87 2.57 25.57
N MET A 58 20.62 2.58 26.88
CA MET A 58 19.88 3.66 27.50
C MET A 58 20.87 4.80 27.75
N VAL A 59 20.75 5.89 26.99
CA VAL A 59 21.52 7.12 27.27
C VAL A 59 21.01 7.67 28.61
N MET A 60 21.74 7.41 29.69
CA MET A 60 21.43 8.02 30.99
C MET A 60 21.61 9.53 30.89
N PRO A 61 20.65 10.35 31.35
CA PRO A 61 20.86 11.79 31.44
C PRO A 61 22.00 12.07 32.43
N VAL A 62 23.01 12.81 31.99
CA VAL A 62 24.10 13.29 32.85
C VAL A 62 23.50 14.26 33.87
N GLN A 63 23.41 13.83 35.12
CA GLN A 63 23.04 14.71 36.22
C GLN A 63 24.31 15.40 36.72
N SER A 64 24.62 16.56 36.17
CA SER A 64 25.67 17.43 36.69
C SER A 64 25.22 18.04 38.01
N ILE A 65 25.44 17.34 39.11
CA ILE A 65 25.37 17.96 40.44
C ILE A 65 26.67 18.73 40.64
N MET A 66 26.66 20.01 40.30
CA MET A 66 27.63 20.96 40.84
C MET A 66 27.21 21.29 42.27
N VAL A 67 27.79 20.61 43.27
CA VAL A 67 27.84 21.13 44.65
C VAL A 67 29.09 20.58 45.35
N GLY A 68 29.98 21.47 45.78
CA GLY A 68 31.11 21.19 46.67
C GLY A 68 32.36 21.98 46.33
#